data_AF-A0A919K5H4-F1
#
_entry.id   AF-A0A919K5H4-F1
#
_cell.length_a   1.000
_cell.length_b   1.000
_cell.length_c   1.000
_cell.angle_alpha   90.00
_cell.angle_beta   90.00
_cell.angle_gamma   90.00
#
_symmetry.space_group_name_H-M   'P 1'
#
loop_
_entity.id
_entity.type
_entity.pdbx_description
1 polymer ?
#
loop_
_entity_poly.entity_id
_entity_poly.type
_entity_poly.pdbx_seq_one_letter_code
_entity_poly.pdbx_strand_id
1 'polypeptide(L)'
;MTGTCRLLRFMLRRERVGLPFWLVGATLLVLVQSTQSQNLYGTPESLDRLRQTIGGNTAVIAMSGPTRLLETIGGEIVFEIFAFVSVVVALMSMFLVGRQTRADEESGRAELVRSAQVGRNAPLAAALGLAGLADLAVGALVFGAAIGTGLPAGGSALFGAAVAAVGLTFAALTAVAAQIFENTRAVYGFVAMFLGAAYVLRAAGDVGSGALSWASPIGWGQRTFPYVEDRWWPLLLPLGVTAAAVALAVLLLGRRDFGAGLIPSRPGRAAASPALGNAYALAWRLQRGALAGWAAGLGLLGAAYGSIGNTIEQYIRDNPAIADLLAGGADDIVDSYLALTVGMAALIAAGYGVSSMLRMRTEETSGRAEPVLATATARGTWLAAHLSVALAGSAVVLAAAGLGEGLAYGLTVSDAGQVPRLIGVALAHVPAVWLIIAVAGLTIGWAPRLCAVVAWVAVAYCAVVALFADQFDLPGWAQRASPFAHTPRVPLDDLVVLPLLTIALVAAAVAVLGYAGFRRRDVGY
;
A
#
# COMPACT_ATOMS: atom_id res chain seq x y z
N MET A 1 -30.67 19.27 -4.96
CA MET A 1 -30.21 17.92 -4.53
C MET A 1 -31.04 16.78 -5.15
N THR A 2 -31.74 17.02 -6.27
CA THR A 2 -32.56 15.97 -6.92
C THR A 2 -31.68 14.81 -7.39
N GLY A 3 -32.06 13.58 -7.05
CA GLY A 3 -31.36 12.37 -7.46
C GLY A 3 -30.28 11.83 -6.51
N THR A 4 -29.85 12.59 -5.49
CA THR A 4 -28.75 12.18 -4.58
C THR A 4 -29.00 10.82 -3.91
N CYS A 5 -30.19 10.59 -3.35
CA CYS A 5 -30.52 9.31 -2.69
C CYS A 5 -30.52 8.12 -3.66
N ARG A 6 -30.95 8.32 -4.91
CA ARG A 6 -30.94 7.26 -5.94
C ARG A 6 -29.51 6.93 -6.34
N LEU A 7 -28.67 7.94 -6.52
CA LEU A 7 -27.24 7.77 -6.80
C LEU A 7 -26.52 7.08 -5.64
N LEU A 8 -26.78 7.48 -4.40
CA LEU A 8 -26.20 6.83 -3.23
C LEU A 8 -26.53 5.34 -3.17
N ARG A 9 -27.81 4.97 -3.38
CA ARG A 9 -28.23 3.56 -3.46
C ARG A 9 -27.54 2.81 -4.60
N PHE A 10 -27.39 3.46 -5.76
CA PHE A 10 -26.68 2.87 -6.89
C PHE A 10 -25.19 2.64 -6.58
N MET A 11 -24.51 3.63 -6.00
CA MET A 11 -23.11 3.54 -5.62
C MET A 11 -22.89 2.48 -4.53
N LEU A 12 -23.79 2.36 -3.54
CA LEU A 12 -23.77 1.26 -2.56
C LEU A 12 -23.84 -0.12 -3.21
N ARG A 13 -24.70 -0.29 -4.23
CA ARG A 13 -24.79 -1.56 -4.98
C ARG A 13 -23.51 -1.84 -5.76
N ARG A 14 -22.87 -0.81 -6.31
CA ARG A 14 -21.60 -0.93 -7.04
C ARG A 14 -20.45 -1.31 -6.11
N GLU A 15 -20.46 -0.79 -4.88
CA GLU A 15 -19.43 -1.03 -3.87
C GLU A 15 -19.69 -2.25 -2.97
N ARG A 16 -20.77 -3.01 -3.18
CA ARG A 16 -21.18 -4.15 -2.33
C ARG A 16 -20.15 -5.28 -2.18
N VAL A 17 -19.14 -5.32 -3.05
CA VAL A 17 -18.04 -6.29 -2.98
C VAL A 17 -16.81 -5.62 -2.40
N GLY A 18 -16.37 -4.50 -2.99
CA GLY A 18 -15.13 -3.83 -2.59
C GLY A 18 -15.16 -3.22 -1.19
N LEU A 19 -16.25 -2.54 -0.83
CA LEU A 19 -16.35 -1.84 0.46
C LEU A 19 -16.29 -2.80 1.66
N PRO A 20 -17.03 -3.93 1.69
CA PRO A 20 -16.90 -4.91 2.78
C PRO A 20 -15.46 -5.39 3.01
N PHE A 21 -14.64 -5.57 1.96
CA PHE A 21 -13.24 -5.96 2.15
C PHE A 21 -12.42 -4.89 2.87
N TRP A 22 -12.66 -3.60 2.59
CA TRP A 22 -12.02 -2.51 3.34
C TRP A 22 -12.47 -2.49 4.81
N LEU A 23 -13.78 -2.61 5.04
CA LEU A 23 -14.36 -2.63 6.39
C LEU A 23 -13.80 -3.80 7.21
N VAL A 24 -13.84 -5.01 6.65
CA VAL A 24 -13.32 -6.22 7.28
C VAL A 24 -11.82 -6.12 7.49
N GLY A 25 -11.06 -5.67 6.50
CA GLY A 25 -9.60 -5.50 6.62
C GLY A 25 -9.21 -4.55 7.75
N ALA A 26 -9.82 -3.35 7.81
CA ALA A 26 -9.56 -2.39 8.89
C ALA A 26 -9.94 -2.93 10.27
N THR A 27 -11.08 -3.63 10.35
CA THR A 27 -11.57 -4.24 11.60
C THR A 27 -10.68 -5.38 12.07
N LEU A 28 -10.27 -6.26 11.16
CA LEU A 28 -9.37 -7.38 11.45
C LEU A 28 -8.00 -6.91 11.91
N LEU A 29 -7.45 -5.83 11.31
CA LEU A 29 -6.19 -5.26 11.77
C LEU A 29 -6.26 -4.86 13.25
N VAL A 30 -7.33 -4.16 13.66
CA VAL A 30 -7.53 -3.79 15.07
C VAL A 30 -7.77 -5.01 15.96
N LEU A 31 -8.58 -5.97 15.51
CA LEU A 31 -8.89 -7.17 16.28
C LEU A 31 -7.64 -8.02 16.54
N VAL A 32 -6.84 -8.27 15.50
CA VAL A 32 -5.59 -9.03 15.57
C VAL A 32 -4.61 -8.31 16.48
N GLN A 33 -4.38 -7.02 16.25
CA GLN A 33 -3.46 -6.26 17.09
C GLN A 33 -3.89 -6.25 18.55
N SER A 34 -5.16 -5.95 18.82
CA SER A 34 -5.68 -5.90 20.18
C SER A 34 -5.56 -7.23 20.92
N THR A 35 -5.72 -8.35 20.21
CA THR A 35 -5.55 -9.69 20.79
C THR A 35 -4.07 -10.00 21.07
N GLN A 36 -3.20 -9.72 20.10
CA GLN A 36 -1.75 -9.96 20.23
C GLN A 36 -1.12 -9.10 21.33
N SER A 37 -1.40 -7.80 21.35
CA SER A 37 -0.91 -6.88 22.38
C SER A 37 -1.38 -7.29 23.77
N GLN A 38 -2.64 -7.71 23.95
CA GLN A 38 -3.11 -8.16 25.26
C GLN A 38 -2.45 -9.48 25.71
N ASN A 39 -2.17 -10.39 24.78
CA ASN A 39 -1.46 -11.63 25.09
C ASN A 39 0.01 -11.39 25.47
N LEU A 40 0.66 -10.42 24.85
CA LEU A 40 2.09 -10.11 25.03
C LEU A 40 2.34 -9.13 26.19
N TYR A 41 1.49 -8.11 26.34
CA TYR A 41 1.70 -6.95 27.21
C TYR A 41 0.60 -6.72 28.24
N GLY A 42 -0.33 -7.67 28.41
CA GLY A 42 -1.49 -7.51 29.30
C GLY A 42 -1.19 -7.34 30.80
N THR A 43 0.04 -7.62 31.26
CA THR A 43 0.43 -7.39 32.66
C THR A 43 1.05 -6.00 32.85
N PRO A 44 0.88 -5.36 34.03
CA PRO A 44 1.52 -4.07 34.32
C PRO A 44 3.04 -4.11 34.14
N GLU A 45 3.68 -5.21 34.56
CA GLU A 45 5.12 -5.41 34.45
C GLU A 45 5.60 -5.51 32.99
N SER A 46 4.87 -6.23 32.14
CA SER A 46 5.21 -6.33 30.71
C SER A 46 5.07 -5.00 29.99
N LEU A 47 4.05 -4.22 30.36
CA LEU A 47 3.81 -2.90 29.78
C LEU A 47 4.86 -1.87 30.24
N ASP A 48 5.30 -1.94 31.50
CA ASP A 48 6.39 -1.11 32.01
C ASP A 48 7.73 -1.43 31.34
N ARG A 49 8.03 -2.71 31.11
CA ARG A 49 9.21 -3.11 30.33
C ARG A 49 9.15 -2.57 28.91
N LEU A 50 8.00 -2.69 28.24
CA LEU A 50 7.79 -2.14 26.91
C LEU A 50 8.05 -0.63 26.86
N ARG A 51 7.56 0.14 27.84
CA ARG A 51 7.82 1.59 27.94
C ARG A 51 9.31 1.90 28.07
N GLN A 52 10.04 1.14 28.86
CA GLN A 52 11.49 1.34 29.03
C GLN A 52 12.23 1.04 27.73
N THR A 53 11.86 -0.02 27.01
CA THR A 53 12.48 -0.39 25.73
C THR A 53 12.14 0.59 24.61
N ILE A 54 10.87 1.02 24.49
CA ILE A 54 10.42 1.92 23.42
C ILE A 54 10.79 3.38 23.68
N GLY A 55 10.82 3.81 24.95
CA GLY A 55 11.03 5.22 25.32
C GLY A 55 12.36 5.82 24.82
N GLY A 56 13.37 4.99 24.57
CA GLY A 56 14.65 5.39 23.96
C GLY A 56 14.73 5.23 22.44
N ASN A 57 13.75 4.57 21.80
CA ASN A 57 13.80 4.25 20.39
C ASN A 57 12.99 5.23 19.54
N THR A 58 13.67 6.27 19.07
CA THR A 58 13.13 7.31 18.21
C THR A 58 12.46 6.77 16.94
N ALA A 59 12.96 5.67 16.37
CA ALA A 59 12.40 5.07 15.15
C ALA A 59 11.03 4.44 15.41
N VAL A 60 10.88 3.72 16.53
CA VAL A 60 9.60 3.10 16.93
C VAL A 60 8.56 4.16 17.24
N ILE A 61 8.94 5.24 17.93
CA ILE A 61 8.08 6.41 18.20
C ILE A 61 7.64 7.07 16.90
N ALA A 62 8.58 7.28 15.97
CA ALA A 62 8.29 7.86 14.66
C ALA A 62 7.30 6.99 13.86
N MET A 63 7.42 5.66 13.92
CA MET A 63 6.52 4.75 13.18
C MET A 63 5.13 4.63 13.82
N SER A 64 5.07 4.57 15.15
CA SER A 64 3.87 4.15 15.87
C SER A 64 3.06 5.37 16.34
N GLY A 65 3.60 6.15 17.28
CA GLY A 65 2.90 7.31 17.83
C GLY A 65 3.55 7.90 19.08
N PRO A 66 2.84 8.77 19.80
CA PRO A 66 3.35 9.40 21.01
C PRO A 66 3.43 8.42 22.19
N THR A 67 4.55 8.42 22.93
CA THR A 67 4.82 7.53 24.07
C THR A 67 3.80 7.62 25.20
N ARG A 68 3.08 8.75 25.32
CA ARG A 68 1.98 8.91 26.28
C ARG A 68 0.87 7.87 26.11
N LEU A 69 0.68 7.35 24.90
CA LEU A 69 -0.28 6.26 24.67
C LEU A 69 0.12 4.97 25.38
N LEU A 70 1.40 4.76 25.71
CA LEU A 70 1.85 3.53 26.34
C LEU A 70 1.39 3.39 27.80
N GLU A 71 0.74 4.39 28.40
CA GLU A 71 0.27 4.41 29.80
C GLU A 71 -0.80 3.35 30.12
N THR A 72 -1.53 2.85 29.12
CA THR A 72 -2.52 1.79 29.30
C THR A 72 -2.42 0.76 28.18
N ILE A 73 -2.91 -0.47 28.41
CA ILE A 73 -2.93 -1.51 27.36
C ILE A 73 -3.76 -1.08 26.14
N GLY A 74 -4.89 -0.41 26.37
CA GLY A 74 -5.70 0.14 25.28
C GLY A 74 -4.95 1.22 24.51
N GLY A 75 -4.19 2.06 25.21
CA GLY A 75 -3.37 3.10 24.59
C GLY A 75 -2.20 2.51 23.80
N GLU A 76 -1.54 1.46 24.29
CA GLU A 76 -0.48 0.74 23.56
C GLU A 76 -1.02 0.15 22.24
N ILE A 77 -2.21 -0.45 22.26
CA ILE A 77 -2.85 -0.94 21.02
C ILE A 77 -3.03 0.21 20.02
N VAL A 78 -3.47 1.39 20.49
CA VAL A 78 -3.62 2.58 19.65
C VAL A 78 -2.25 3.09 19.17
N PHE A 79 -1.23 3.07 20.02
CA PHE A 79 0.15 3.42 19.68
C PHE A 79 0.64 2.59 18.49
N GLU A 80 0.42 1.28 18.51
CA GLU A 80 0.88 0.38 17.45
C GLU A 80 0.04 0.48 16.17
N ILE A 81 -1.30 0.54 16.28
CA ILE A 81 -2.17 0.30 15.11
C ILE A 81 -2.77 1.56 14.47
N PHE A 82 -2.88 2.68 15.20
CA PHE A 82 -3.71 3.80 14.78
C PHE A 82 -3.28 4.39 13.44
N ALA A 83 -1.96 4.57 13.24
CA ALA A 83 -1.43 5.16 12.02
C ALA A 83 -1.69 4.26 10.80
N PHE A 84 -1.56 2.93 10.95
CA PHE A 84 -1.83 1.97 9.88
C PHE A 84 -3.31 1.93 9.49
N VAL A 85 -4.21 1.85 10.48
CA VAL A 85 -5.66 1.86 10.23
C VAL A 85 -6.08 3.19 9.61
N SER A 86 -5.51 4.31 10.06
CA SER A 86 -5.73 5.63 9.48
C SER A 86 -5.33 5.70 8.00
N VAL A 87 -4.19 5.11 7.63
CA VAL A 87 -3.74 5.00 6.23
C VAL A 87 -4.71 4.15 5.42
N VAL A 88 -5.13 2.99 5.93
CA VAL A 88 -6.09 2.09 5.27
C VAL A 88 -7.42 2.82 5.00
N VAL A 89 -7.96 3.52 5.99
CA VAL A 89 -9.22 4.27 5.88
C VAL A 89 -9.08 5.48 4.96
N ALA A 90 -7.95 6.20 5.02
CA ALA A 90 -7.66 7.29 4.09
C ALA A 90 -7.61 6.82 2.63
N LEU A 91 -6.96 5.68 2.37
CA LEU A 91 -6.91 5.06 1.04
C LEU A 91 -8.29 4.58 0.58
N MET A 92 -9.08 3.96 1.47
CA MET A 92 -10.46 3.58 1.21
C MET A 92 -11.28 4.79 0.72
N SER A 93 -11.27 5.88 1.50
CA SER A 93 -12.03 7.09 1.19
C SER A 93 -11.52 7.81 -0.06
N MET A 94 -10.21 7.82 -0.29
CA MET A 94 -9.62 8.31 -1.54
C MET A 94 -10.11 7.51 -2.76
N PHE A 95 -10.01 6.19 -2.73
CA PHE A 95 -10.43 5.36 -3.86
C PHE A 95 -11.93 5.38 -4.10
N LEU A 96 -12.72 5.44 -3.03
CA LEU A 96 -14.17 5.47 -3.12
C LEU A 96 -14.66 6.79 -3.72
N VAL A 97 -14.20 7.94 -3.20
CA VAL A 97 -14.59 9.25 -3.74
C VAL A 97 -14.05 9.44 -5.16
N GLY A 98 -12.79 9.12 -5.43
CA GLY A 98 -12.22 9.31 -6.76
C GLY A 98 -12.89 8.45 -7.85
N ARG A 99 -13.27 7.22 -7.51
CA ARG A 99 -13.96 6.31 -8.44
C ARG A 99 -15.38 6.75 -8.78
N GLN A 100 -16.11 7.29 -7.80
CA GLN A 100 -17.49 7.72 -7.96
C GLN A 100 -17.62 9.18 -8.43
N THR A 101 -16.48 9.88 -8.61
CA THR A 101 -16.42 11.24 -9.14
C THR A 101 -15.58 11.26 -10.41
N ARG A 102 -14.27 11.51 -10.31
CA ARG A 102 -13.41 11.79 -11.47
C ARG A 102 -13.26 10.61 -12.41
N ALA A 103 -13.27 9.37 -11.92
CA ALA A 103 -13.17 8.21 -12.80
C ALA A 103 -14.44 7.98 -13.63
N ASP A 104 -15.62 8.27 -13.08
CA ASP A 104 -16.88 8.20 -13.82
C ASP A 104 -17.02 9.35 -14.83
N GLU A 105 -16.43 10.51 -14.55
CA GLU A 105 -16.30 11.59 -15.53
C GLU A 105 -15.30 11.25 -16.64
N GLU A 106 -14.10 10.76 -16.30
CA GLU A 106 -13.06 10.38 -17.27
C GLU A 106 -13.52 9.25 -18.21
N SER A 107 -14.43 8.39 -17.75
CA SER A 107 -15.00 7.29 -18.55
C SER A 107 -16.29 7.67 -19.30
N GLY A 108 -16.72 8.93 -19.26
CA GLY A 108 -17.94 9.42 -19.92
C GLY A 108 -19.26 8.96 -19.27
N ARG A 109 -19.21 8.10 -18.24
CA ARG A 109 -20.41 7.59 -17.56
C ARG A 109 -21.19 8.69 -16.88
N ALA A 110 -20.50 9.68 -16.32
CA ALA A 110 -21.14 10.80 -15.66
C ALA A 110 -21.96 11.68 -16.62
N GLU A 111 -21.67 11.69 -17.93
CA GLU A 111 -22.50 12.40 -18.93
C GLU A 111 -23.89 11.77 -19.05
N LEU A 112 -23.94 10.44 -19.13
CA LEU A 112 -25.20 9.68 -19.17
C LEU A 112 -26.03 9.85 -17.89
N VAL A 113 -25.36 10.00 -16.75
CA VAL A 113 -26.06 10.26 -15.48
C VAL A 113 -26.58 11.71 -15.42
N ARG A 114 -25.83 12.67 -15.96
CA ARG A 114 -26.22 14.09 -15.99
C ARG A 114 -27.26 14.43 -17.06
N SER A 115 -27.44 13.60 -18.08
CA SER A 115 -28.54 13.75 -19.04
C SER A 115 -29.90 13.36 -18.45
N ALA A 116 -29.92 12.63 -17.34
CA ALA A 116 -31.11 12.36 -16.55
C ALA A 116 -31.47 13.54 -15.61
N GLN A 117 -32.61 13.46 -14.92
CA GLN A 117 -33.06 14.46 -13.94
C GLN A 117 -32.24 14.41 -12.62
N VAL A 118 -30.95 14.72 -12.71
CA VAL A 118 -29.99 14.72 -11.60
C VAL A 118 -29.44 16.12 -11.41
N GLY A 119 -29.51 16.65 -10.18
CA GLY A 119 -28.97 17.97 -9.86
C GLY A 119 -27.44 18.02 -9.96
N ARG A 120 -26.86 19.19 -10.30
CA ARG A 120 -25.42 19.38 -10.49
C ARG A 120 -24.55 18.85 -9.34
N ASN A 121 -24.96 19.10 -8.09
CA ASN A 121 -24.20 18.69 -6.89
C ASN A 121 -24.54 17.27 -6.41
N ALA A 122 -25.53 16.60 -7.02
CA ALA A 122 -26.02 15.31 -6.53
C ALA A 122 -24.99 14.17 -6.63
N PRO A 123 -24.18 14.04 -7.71
CA PRO A 123 -23.12 13.03 -7.76
C PRO A 123 -22.05 13.23 -6.67
N LEU A 124 -21.58 14.46 -6.48
CA LEU A 124 -20.59 14.77 -5.44
C LEU A 124 -21.15 14.51 -4.04
N ALA A 125 -22.39 14.93 -3.77
CA ALA A 125 -23.06 14.69 -2.49
C ALA A 125 -23.29 13.18 -2.24
N ALA A 126 -23.63 12.40 -3.27
CA ALA A 126 -23.79 10.96 -3.15
C ALA A 126 -22.45 10.26 -2.89
N ALA A 127 -21.36 10.68 -3.55
CA ALA A 127 -20.03 10.14 -3.33
C ALA A 127 -19.52 10.43 -1.91
N LEU A 128 -19.66 11.69 -1.43
CA LEU A 128 -19.30 12.07 -0.07
C LEU A 128 -20.20 11.41 0.98
N GLY A 129 -21.49 11.27 0.70
CA GLY A 129 -22.42 10.54 1.57
C GLY A 129 -22.06 9.06 1.70
N LEU A 130 -21.64 8.41 0.60
CA LEU A 130 -21.15 7.04 0.63
C LEU A 130 -19.86 6.91 1.44
N ALA A 131 -18.89 7.82 1.22
CA ALA A 131 -17.66 7.84 2.00
C ALA A 131 -17.93 8.05 3.49
N GLY A 132 -18.78 9.01 3.84
CA GLY A 132 -19.16 9.24 5.23
C GLY A 132 -19.86 8.04 5.87
N LEU A 133 -20.75 7.34 5.16
CA LEU A 133 -21.34 6.10 5.65
C LEU A 133 -20.29 5.00 5.85
N ALA A 134 -19.32 4.88 4.94
CA ALA A 134 -18.22 3.94 5.04
C ALA A 134 -17.31 4.26 6.24
N ASP A 135 -16.92 5.51 6.42
CA ASP A 135 -16.06 5.96 7.52
C ASP A 135 -16.74 5.77 8.89
N LEU A 136 -18.03 6.09 8.99
CA LEU A 136 -18.83 5.81 10.19
C LEU A 136 -18.97 4.31 10.46
N ALA A 137 -19.14 3.50 9.40
CA ALA A 137 -19.18 2.05 9.53
C ALA A 137 -17.85 1.48 10.02
N VAL A 138 -16.70 1.94 9.48
CA VAL A 138 -15.39 1.55 10.01
C VAL A 138 -15.25 1.96 11.47
N GLY A 139 -15.59 3.20 11.83
CA GLY A 139 -15.52 3.66 13.22
C GLY A 139 -16.35 2.80 14.17
N ALA A 140 -17.57 2.43 13.78
CA ALA A 140 -18.44 1.54 14.55
C ALA A 140 -17.89 0.11 14.65
N LEU A 141 -17.27 -0.41 13.59
CA LEU A 141 -16.66 -1.74 13.60
C LEU A 141 -15.38 -1.78 14.44
N VAL A 142 -14.54 -0.74 14.38
CA VAL A 142 -13.35 -0.57 15.24
C VAL A 142 -13.77 -0.48 16.71
N PHE A 143 -14.82 0.29 17.01
CA PHE A 143 -15.44 0.32 18.35
C PHE A 143 -15.89 -1.07 18.79
N GLY A 144 -16.63 -1.79 17.93
CA GLY A 144 -17.12 -3.14 18.23
C GLY A 144 -15.99 -4.16 18.42
N ALA A 145 -14.92 -4.08 17.63
CA ALA A 145 -13.75 -4.94 17.76
C ALA A 145 -13.02 -4.69 19.08
N ALA A 146 -12.80 -3.42 19.44
CA ALA A 146 -12.13 -3.05 20.69
C ALA A 146 -12.94 -3.47 21.94
N ILE A 147 -14.26 -3.28 21.93
CA ILE A 147 -15.11 -3.81 23.01
C ILE A 147 -15.10 -5.34 23.01
N GLY A 148 -15.14 -5.96 21.84
CA GLY A 148 -15.13 -7.41 21.69
C GLY A 148 -13.89 -8.09 22.27
N THR A 149 -12.76 -7.36 22.34
CA THR A 149 -11.52 -7.82 22.99
C THR A 149 -11.38 -7.40 24.44
N GLY A 150 -12.41 -6.78 25.03
CA GLY A 150 -12.46 -6.43 26.47
C GLY A 150 -11.98 -5.02 26.83
N LEU A 151 -11.74 -4.14 25.84
CA LEU A 151 -11.30 -2.76 26.12
C LEU A 151 -12.44 -1.85 26.65
N PRO A 152 -12.12 -0.79 27.41
CA PRO A 152 -13.11 0.14 27.95
C PRO A 152 -13.92 0.86 26.86
N ALA A 153 -15.25 0.83 26.98
CA ALA A 153 -16.16 1.37 25.97
C ALA A 153 -15.94 2.87 25.64
N GLY A 154 -15.58 3.70 26.64
CA GLY A 154 -15.33 5.12 26.44
C GLY A 154 -14.18 5.39 25.47
N GLY A 155 -13.00 4.85 25.76
CA GLY A 155 -11.83 4.94 24.90
C GLY A 155 -12.03 4.23 23.55
N SER A 156 -12.79 3.13 23.51
CA SER A 156 -13.14 2.47 22.24
C SER A 156 -14.00 3.34 21.34
N ALA A 157 -14.95 4.09 21.92
CA ALA A 157 -15.80 5.00 21.15
C ALA A 157 -14.96 6.14 20.55
N LEU A 158 -14.04 6.70 21.35
CA LEU A 158 -13.13 7.73 20.88
C LEU A 158 -12.17 7.22 19.80
N PHE A 159 -11.64 6.01 19.96
CA PHE A 159 -10.78 5.39 18.96
C PHE A 159 -11.50 5.20 17.62
N GLY A 160 -12.72 4.63 17.64
CA GLY A 160 -13.55 4.50 16.44
C GLY A 160 -13.89 5.85 15.81
N ALA A 161 -14.25 6.86 16.62
CA ALA A 161 -14.54 8.20 16.15
C ALA A 161 -13.32 8.89 15.52
N ALA A 162 -12.13 8.73 16.10
CA ALA A 162 -10.88 9.26 15.57
C ALA A 162 -10.53 8.64 14.22
N VAL A 163 -10.68 7.33 14.06
CA VAL A 163 -10.47 6.63 12.77
C VAL A 163 -11.46 7.13 11.71
N ALA A 164 -12.75 7.25 12.05
CA ALA A 164 -13.76 7.76 11.13
C ALA A 164 -13.48 9.22 10.70
N ALA A 165 -13.05 10.06 11.64
CA ALA A 165 -12.74 11.47 11.36
C ALA A 165 -11.56 11.65 10.40
N VAL A 166 -10.54 10.78 10.47
CA VAL A 166 -9.45 10.74 9.48
C VAL A 166 -10.01 10.40 8.10
N GLY A 167 -10.85 9.36 7.99
CA GLY A 167 -11.49 8.97 6.74
C GLY A 167 -12.27 10.10 6.08
N LEU A 168 -13.10 10.80 6.88
CA LEU A 168 -13.89 11.94 6.42
C LEU A 168 -13.01 13.06 5.86
N THR A 169 -11.88 13.33 6.52
CA THR A 169 -10.93 14.37 6.07
C THR A 169 -10.35 14.03 4.70
N PHE A 170 -9.95 12.77 4.49
CA PHE A 170 -9.42 12.32 3.20
C PHE A 170 -10.49 12.19 2.12
N ALA A 171 -11.73 11.84 2.47
CA ALA A 171 -12.87 11.87 1.56
C ALA A 171 -13.11 13.30 1.02
N ALA A 172 -13.16 14.29 1.91
CA ALA A 172 -13.34 15.69 1.55
C ALA A 172 -12.17 16.27 0.75
N LEU A 173 -10.92 15.93 1.14
CA LEU A 173 -9.73 16.31 0.38
C LEU A 173 -9.76 15.73 -1.04
N THR A 174 -10.16 14.46 -1.19
CA THR A 174 -10.30 13.81 -2.49
C THR A 174 -11.37 14.48 -3.34
N ALA A 175 -12.47 14.89 -2.73
CA ALA A 175 -13.51 15.67 -3.42
C ALA A 175 -12.99 17.01 -3.95
N VAL A 176 -12.16 17.73 -3.19
CA VAL A 176 -11.49 18.96 -3.64
C VAL A 176 -10.54 18.66 -4.81
N ALA A 177 -9.67 17.67 -4.65
CA ALA A 177 -8.71 17.27 -5.69
C ALA A 177 -9.41 16.85 -6.98
N ALA A 178 -10.56 16.17 -6.89
CA ALA A 178 -11.38 15.77 -8.03
C ALA A 178 -11.95 16.96 -8.82
N GLN A 179 -12.09 18.15 -8.22
CA GLN A 179 -12.45 19.38 -8.93
C GLN A 179 -11.24 20.05 -9.58
N ILE A 180 -10.08 20.00 -8.94
CA ILE A 180 -8.86 20.66 -9.40
C ILE A 180 -8.28 19.97 -10.64
N PHE A 181 -8.19 18.63 -10.60
CA PHE A 181 -7.51 17.85 -11.62
C PHE A 181 -8.46 17.20 -12.62
N GLU A 182 -8.01 17.12 -13.87
CA GLU A 182 -8.75 16.49 -14.97
C GLU A 182 -8.59 14.95 -15.02
N ASN A 183 -7.60 14.38 -14.35
CA ASN A 183 -7.31 12.95 -14.44
C ASN A 183 -7.37 12.29 -13.08
N THR A 184 -8.02 11.11 -13.00
CA THR A 184 -8.14 10.36 -11.74
C THR A 184 -6.77 10.04 -11.13
N ARG A 185 -5.77 9.80 -11.98
CA ARG A 185 -4.38 9.57 -11.55
C ARG A 185 -3.76 10.78 -10.84
N ALA A 186 -4.06 11.99 -11.29
CA ALA A 186 -3.56 13.21 -10.66
C ALA A 186 -4.25 13.46 -9.31
N VAL A 187 -5.56 13.17 -9.23
CA VAL A 187 -6.32 13.18 -7.96
C VAL A 187 -5.67 12.25 -6.94
N TYR A 188 -5.46 10.98 -7.28
CA TYR A 188 -4.84 10.02 -6.37
C TYR A 188 -3.40 10.39 -6.02
N GLY A 189 -2.60 10.87 -6.99
CA GLY A 189 -1.23 11.31 -6.72
C GLY A 189 -1.17 12.46 -5.72
N PHE A 190 -2.05 13.45 -5.85
CA PHE A 190 -2.14 14.58 -4.92
C PHE A 190 -2.57 14.14 -3.52
N VAL A 191 -3.62 13.32 -3.41
CA VAL A 191 -4.12 12.85 -2.12
C VAL A 191 -3.12 11.93 -1.43
N ALA A 192 -2.45 11.05 -2.17
CA ALA A 192 -1.39 10.19 -1.64
C ALA A 192 -0.17 10.98 -1.16
N MET A 193 0.21 12.05 -1.87
CA MET A 193 1.26 12.96 -1.41
C MET A 193 0.88 13.65 -0.10
N PHE A 194 -0.37 14.13 0.01
CA PHE A 194 -0.87 14.73 1.24
C PHE A 194 -0.92 13.71 2.39
N LEU A 195 -1.34 12.46 2.13
CA LEU A 195 -1.31 11.37 3.10
C LEU A 195 0.10 11.09 3.61
N GLY A 196 1.08 11.00 2.71
CA GLY A 196 2.49 10.84 3.06
C GLY A 196 3.02 12.02 3.89
N ALA A 197 2.72 13.26 3.49
CA ALA A 197 3.07 14.45 4.24
C ALA A 197 2.44 14.48 5.64
N ALA A 198 1.16 14.11 5.75
CA ALA A 198 0.46 13.97 7.03
C ALA A 198 1.12 12.94 7.94
N TYR A 199 1.53 11.79 7.39
CA TYR A 199 2.23 10.76 8.15
C TYR A 199 3.60 11.25 8.64
N VAL A 200 4.39 11.90 7.77
CA VAL A 200 5.72 12.43 8.13
C VAL A 200 5.62 13.56 9.16
N LEU A 201 4.68 14.49 9.01
CA LEU A 201 4.47 15.59 9.97
C LEU A 201 4.09 15.05 11.35
N ARG A 202 3.25 14.01 11.40
CA ARG A 202 2.92 13.29 12.62
C ARG A 202 4.17 12.62 13.22
N ALA A 203 4.89 11.81 12.44
CA ALA A 203 6.08 11.11 12.89
C ALA A 203 7.14 12.06 13.46
N ALA A 204 7.44 13.15 12.74
CA ALA A 204 8.39 14.18 13.17
C ALA A 204 7.91 14.92 14.43
N GLY A 205 6.61 15.15 14.56
CA GLY A 205 6.03 15.76 15.75
C GLY A 205 6.07 14.85 16.98
N ASP A 206 5.87 13.55 16.81
CA ASP A 206 5.86 12.59 17.92
C ASP A 206 7.27 12.32 18.47
N VAL A 207 8.30 12.42 17.63
CA VAL A 207 9.72 12.42 18.05
C VAL A 207 10.15 13.74 18.69
N GLY A 208 9.63 14.87 18.20
CA GLY A 208 10.04 16.21 18.59
C GLY A 208 9.17 16.85 19.69
N SER A 209 8.90 18.14 19.54
CA SER A 209 8.13 18.94 20.52
C SER A 209 6.61 18.69 20.51
N GLY A 210 6.11 17.81 19.62
CA GLY A 210 4.68 17.59 19.42
C GLY A 210 3.96 18.62 18.55
N ALA A 211 4.59 19.76 18.23
CA ALA A 211 3.95 20.83 17.45
C ALA A 211 3.59 20.41 16.01
N LEU A 212 4.47 19.65 15.35
CA LEU A 212 4.24 19.20 13.97
C LEU A 212 3.10 18.17 13.86
N SER A 213 2.83 17.39 14.91
CA SER A 213 1.70 16.45 14.92
C SER A 213 0.35 17.17 14.82
N TRP A 214 0.27 18.44 15.24
CA TRP A 214 -0.94 19.27 15.10
C TRP A 214 -1.16 19.80 13.67
N ALA A 215 -0.22 19.60 12.75
CA ALA A 215 -0.43 19.88 11.33
C ALA A 215 -0.93 18.63 10.56
N SER A 216 -1.09 17.49 11.23
CA SER A 216 -1.45 16.22 10.61
C SER A 216 -2.86 15.78 11.02
N PRO A 217 -3.74 15.43 10.05
CA PRO A 217 -5.02 14.82 10.39
C PRO A 217 -4.87 13.47 11.10
N ILE A 218 -3.80 12.71 10.84
CA ILE A 218 -3.49 11.47 11.57
C ILE A 218 -3.05 11.81 13.00
N GLY A 219 -2.24 12.85 13.15
CA GLY A 219 -1.80 13.35 14.46
C GLY A 219 -2.94 13.83 15.34
N TRP A 220 -3.96 14.52 14.80
CA TRP A 220 -5.14 14.91 15.57
C TRP A 220 -5.85 13.71 16.19
N GLY A 221 -5.98 12.62 15.44
CA GLY A 221 -6.54 11.37 15.93
C GLY A 221 -5.77 10.78 17.10
N GLN A 222 -4.44 10.66 17.01
CA GLN A 222 -3.61 10.15 18.12
C GLN A 222 -3.60 11.09 19.34
N ARG A 223 -3.70 12.42 19.11
CA ARG A 223 -3.75 13.43 20.18
C ARG A 223 -5.08 13.46 20.94
N THR A 224 -6.05 12.63 20.54
CA THR A 224 -7.22 12.33 21.38
C THR A 224 -6.87 11.42 22.57
N PHE A 225 -5.73 10.73 22.53
CA PHE A 225 -5.27 9.80 23.57
C PHE A 225 -6.36 8.83 24.08
N PRO A 226 -6.94 7.99 23.20
CA PRO A 226 -7.93 7.00 23.61
C PRO A 226 -7.36 6.08 24.69
N TYR A 227 -8.19 5.74 25.68
CA TYR A 227 -7.86 4.89 26.84
C TYR A 227 -6.86 5.45 27.84
N VAL A 228 -6.40 6.71 27.66
CA VAL A 228 -5.50 7.38 28.60
C VAL A 228 -6.18 8.61 29.17
N GLU A 229 -6.46 9.60 28.33
CA GLU A 229 -7.11 10.86 28.75
C GLU A 229 -8.49 11.06 28.10
N ASP A 230 -8.80 10.32 27.05
CA ASP A 230 -10.04 10.39 26.28
C ASP A 230 -10.44 11.84 25.87
N ARG A 231 -9.51 12.56 25.23
CA ARG A 231 -9.76 13.93 24.76
C ARG A 231 -10.57 13.93 23.47
N TRP A 232 -11.83 14.35 23.56
CA TRP A 232 -12.73 14.44 22.40
C TRP A 232 -12.52 15.69 21.55
N TRP A 233 -12.09 16.80 22.14
CA TRP A 233 -12.01 18.10 21.45
C TRP A 233 -11.09 18.12 20.22
N PRO A 234 -9.97 17.36 20.12
CA PRO A 234 -9.15 17.35 18.91
C PRO A 234 -9.91 16.86 17.68
N LEU A 235 -11.01 16.11 17.84
CA LEU A 235 -11.91 15.71 16.74
C LEU A 235 -12.63 16.89 16.08
N LEU A 236 -12.71 18.05 16.74
CA LEU A 236 -13.25 19.26 16.12
C LEU A 236 -12.38 19.73 14.94
N LEU A 237 -11.07 19.46 14.95
CA LEU A 237 -10.15 19.82 13.87
C LEU A 237 -10.45 19.04 12.57
N PRO A 238 -10.45 17.70 12.53
CA PRO A 238 -10.79 16.96 11.31
C PRO A 238 -12.22 17.25 10.85
N LEU A 239 -13.18 17.44 11.76
CA LEU A 239 -14.55 17.82 11.39
C LEU A 239 -14.61 19.22 10.74
N GLY A 240 -13.91 20.21 11.30
CA GLY A 240 -13.83 21.56 10.75
C GLY A 240 -13.16 21.59 9.39
N VAL A 241 -12.03 20.88 9.23
CA VAL A 241 -11.33 20.76 7.94
C VAL A 241 -12.18 20.03 6.92
N THR A 242 -12.88 18.96 7.31
CA THR A 242 -13.82 18.24 6.44
C THR A 242 -14.91 19.19 5.94
N ALA A 243 -15.56 19.93 6.83
CA ALA A 243 -16.61 20.88 6.46
C ALA A 243 -16.10 21.97 5.49
N ALA A 244 -14.93 22.54 5.78
CA ALA A 244 -14.30 23.54 4.93
C ALA A 244 -13.92 22.97 3.54
N ALA A 245 -13.35 21.76 3.50
CA ALA A 245 -12.97 21.09 2.25
C ALA A 245 -14.21 20.69 1.42
N VAL A 246 -15.29 20.23 2.03
CA VAL A 246 -16.56 19.96 1.34
C VAL A 246 -17.14 21.25 0.76
N ALA A 247 -17.17 22.33 1.53
CA ALA A 247 -17.63 23.63 1.05
C ALA A 247 -16.77 24.10 -0.15
N LEU A 248 -15.45 23.99 -0.04
CA LEU A 248 -14.53 24.29 -1.14
C LEU A 248 -14.81 23.42 -2.37
N ALA A 249 -14.98 22.11 -2.22
CA ALA A 249 -15.27 21.20 -3.33
C ALA A 249 -16.58 21.60 -4.05
N VAL A 250 -17.62 21.98 -3.31
CA VAL A 250 -18.89 22.46 -3.90
C VAL A 250 -18.70 23.79 -4.65
N LEU A 251 -17.94 24.72 -4.08
CA LEU A 251 -17.63 26.01 -4.73
C LEU A 251 -16.82 25.81 -6.02
N LEU A 252 -15.81 24.95 -6.00
CA LEU A 252 -14.98 24.63 -7.16
C LEU A 252 -15.81 23.91 -8.25
N LEU A 253 -16.68 22.98 -7.87
CA LEU A 253 -17.60 22.32 -8.80
C LEU A 253 -18.53 23.32 -9.50
N GLY A 254 -18.91 24.41 -8.81
CA GLY A 254 -19.73 25.49 -9.37
C GLY A 254 -19.02 26.34 -10.44
N ARG A 255 -17.69 26.49 -10.32
CA ARG A 255 -16.86 27.31 -11.24
C ARG A 255 -16.28 26.52 -12.41
N ARG A 256 -16.19 25.20 -12.27
CA ARG A 256 -15.58 24.30 -13.23
C ARG A 256 -16.59 23.81 -14.28
N ASP A 257 -16.16 23.79 -15.54
CA ASP A 257 -16.89 23.13 -16.63
C ASP A 257 -16.82 21.61 -16.54
N PHE A 258 -17.88 20.94 -16.97
CA PHE A 258 -17.91 19.49 -16.93
C PHE A 258 -16.82 18.88 -17.82
N GLY A 259 -16.17 17.81 -17.36
CA GLY A 259 -15.06 17.19 -18.07
C GLY A 259 -13.72 17.93 -17.92
N ALA A 260 -13.71 19.24 -17.68
CA ALA A 260 -12.47 20.00 -17.45
C ALA A 260 -11.96 19.91 -16.01
N GLY A 261 -10.65 20.04 -15.79
CA GLY A 261 -10.07 20.39 -14.48
C GLY A 261 -9.88 21.91 -14.36
N LEU A 262 -9.72 22.44 -13.14
CA LEU A 262 -9.34 23.85 -12.95
C LEU A 262 -7.89 24.11 -13.36
N ILE A 263 -7.04 23.09 -13.26
CA ILE A 263 -5.69 23.13 -13.84
C ILE A 263 -5.77 22.53 -15.23
N PRO A 264 -5.65 23.34 -16.30
CA PRO A 264 -5.76 22.85 -17.66
C PRO A 264 -4.59 21.90 -18.00
N SER A 265 -4.91 20.82 -18.71
CA SER A 265 -3.90 19.96 -19.31
C SER A 265 -3.08 20.75 -20.33
N ARG A 266 -1.75 20.76 -20.17
CA ARG A 266 -0.87 21.40 -21.17
C ARG A 266 -1.00 20.64 -22.50
N PRO A 267 -1.07 21.32 -23.67
CA PRO A 267 -1.23 20.70 -25.00
C PRO A 267 -0.15 19.67 -25.40
N GLY A 268 0.86 19.43 -24.54
CA GLY A 268 2.04 18.64 -24.88
C GLY A 268 3.01 19.42 -25.77
N ARG A 269 4.05 18.74 -26.24
CA ARG A 269 4.99 19.31 -27.21
C ARG A 269 4.40 19.17 -28.61
N ALA A 270 4.60 20.18 -29.46
CA ALA A 270 4.13 20.17 -30.84
C ALA A 270 4.70 19.00 -31.67
N ALA A 271 5.92 18.56 -31.35
CA ALA A 271 6.53 17.36 -31.92
C ALA A 271 6.74 16.31 -30.82
N ALA A 272 6.42 15.05 -31.14
CA ALA A 272 6.73 13.93 -30.27
C ALA A 272 8.24 13.76 -30.14
N SER A 273 8.72 13.47 -28.92
CA SER A 273 10.13 13.12 -28.72
C SER A 273 10.46 11.83 -29.47
N PRO A 274 11.70 11.64 -29.98
CA PRO A 274 12.17 10.36 -30.49
C PRO A 274 11.99 9.21 -29.47
N ALA A 275 12.00 9.54 -28.17
CA ALA A 275 11.68 8.62 -27.07
C ALA A 275 10.20 8.20 -27.00
N LEU A 276 9.38 8.45 -28.03
CA LEU A 276 8.04 7.89 -28.21
C LEU A 276 7.88 7.14 -29.53
N GLY A 277 8.99 6.86 -30.22
CA GLY A 277 8.98 6.19 -31.53
C GLY A 277 8.70 4.69 -31.50
N ASN A 278 8.58 4.05 -30.32
CA ASN A 278 8.33 2.62 -30.22
C ASN A 278 7.52 2.22 -28.97
N ALA A 279 7.02 0.98 -28.98
CA ALA A 279 6.18 0.43 -27.92
C ALA A 279 6.87 0.35 -26.55
N TYR A 280 8.20 0.10 -26.51
CA TYR A 280 8.98 0.06 -25.27
C TYR A 280 9.00 1.41 -24.57
N ALA A 281 9.20 2.48 -25.34
CA ALA A 281 9.28 3.82 -24.81
C ALA A 281 7.90 4.32 -24.32
N LEU A 282 6.83 3.92 -25.01
CA LEU A 282 5.45 4.14 -24.55
C LEU A 282 5.16 3.39 -23.25
N ALA A 283 5.49 2.09 -23.18
CA ALA A 283 5.30 1.27 -21.99
C ALA A 283 6.07 1.84 -20.79
N TRP A 284 7.32 2.26 -20.98
CA TRP A 284 8.11 2.96 -19.96
C TRP A 284 7.43 4.25 -19.50
N ARG A 285 7.01 5.12 -20.43
CA ARG A 285 6.37 6.40 -20.09
C ARG A 285 5.08 6.22 -19.28
N LEU A 286 4.30 5.18 -19.58
CA LEU A 286 3.06 4.87 -18.86
C LEU A 286 3.31 4.36 -17.43
N GLN A 287 4.47 3.77 -17.18
CA GLN A 287 4.77 3.05 -15.94
C GLN A 287 5.80 3.72 -15.04
N ARG A 288 6.65 4.61 -15.56
CA ARG A 288 7.74 5.27 -14.82
C ARG A 288 7.32 5.92 -13.51
N GLY A 289 6.12 6.51 -13.47
CA GLY A 289 5.60 7.14 -12.25
C GLY A 289 5.23 6.11 -11.18
N ALA A 290 4.64 4.99 -11.60
CA ALA A 290 4.36 3.88 -10.71
C ALA A 290 5.67 3.24 -10.22
N LEU A 291 6.63 2.99 -11.11
CA LEU A 291 7.94 2.47 -10.75
C LEU A 291 8.65 3.36 -9.72
N ALA A 292 8.68 4.68 -9.94
CA ALA A 292 9.28 5.62 -8.98
C ALA A 292 8.58 5.57 -7.61
N GLY A 293 7.24 5.50 -7.59
CA GLY A 293 6.48 5.38 -6.34
C GLY A 293 6.77 4.07 -5.59
N TRP A 294 6.82 2.94 -6.30
CA TRP A 294 7.15 1.64 -5.70
C TRP A 294 8.60 1.57 -5.23
N ALA A 295 9.56 2.07 -6.01
CA ALA A 295 10.96 2.10 -5.62
C ALA A 295 11.19 3.00 -4.40
N ALA A 296 10.55 4.17 -4.35
CA ALA A 296 10.60 5.04 -3.17
C ALA A 296 9.94 4.38 -1.96
N GLY A 297 8.76 3.79 -2.12
CA GLY A 297 8.05 3.12 -1.03
C GLY A 297 8.81 1.94 -0.44
N LEU A 298 9.36 1.06 -1.28
CA LEU A 298 10.13 -0.09 -0.81
C LEU A 298 11.52 0.31 -0.33
N GLY A 299 12.14 1.34 -0.90
CA GLY A 299 13.38 1.90 -0.35
C GLY A 299 13.19 2.50 1.03
N LEU A 300 12.08 3.22 1.28
CA LEU A 300 11.73 3.71 2.61
C LEU A 300 11.41 2.57 3.58
N LEU A 301 10.70 1.54 3.12
CA LEU A 301 10.43 0.34 3.93
C LEU A 301 11.71 -0.39 4.30
N GLY A 302 12.61 -0.59 3.33
CA GLY A 302 13.94 -1.14 3.56
C GLY A 302 14.70 -0.30 4.58
N ALA A 303 14.71 1.02 4.45
CA ALA A 303 15.35 1.90 5.44
C ALA A 303 14.75 1.77 6.85
N ALA A 304 13.42 1.61 6.96
CA ALA A 304 12.78 1.35 8.24
C ALA A 304 13.25 0.01 8.85
N TYR A 305 13.27 -1.07 8.06
CA TYR A 305 13.80 -2.35 8.53
C TYR A 305 15.27 -2.31 8.91
N GLY A 306 16.11 -1.67 8.07
CA GLY A 306 17.54 -1.55 8.34
C GLY A 306 17.85 -0.75 9.61
N SER A 307 16.99 0.23 9.96
CA SER A 307 17.16 1.03 11.18
C SER A 307 17.00 0.22 12.49
N ILE A 308 16.32 -0.93 12.42
CA ILE A 308 16.10 -1.83 13.56
C ILE A 308 17.27 -2.80 13.73
N GLY A 309 18.13 -2.99 12.73
CA GLY A 309 19.22 -3.97 12.78
C GLY A 309 20.15 -3.79 13.99
N ASN A 310 20.59 -2.55 14.28
CA ASN A 310 21.38 -2.26 15.49
C ASN A 310 20.59 -2.47 16.80
N THR A 311 19.27 -2.31 16.81
CA THR A 311 18.44 -2.62 17.99
C THR A 311 18.48 -4.12 18.30
N ILE A 312 18.51 -4.97 17.27
CA ILE A 312 18.63 -6.42 17.42
C ILE A 312 20.03 -6.78 17.95
N GLU A 313 21.10 -6.19 17.41
CA GLU A 313 22.45 -6.37 17.94
C GLU A 313 22.56 -5.97 19.42
N GLN A 314 21.99 -4.83 19.79
CA GLN A 314 21.96 -4.36 21.18
C GLN A 314 21.17 -5.32 22.07
N TYR A 315 20.00 -5.78 21.61
CA TYR A 315 19.17 -6.72 22.35
C TYR A 315 19.87 -8.05 22.62
N ILE A 316 20.61 -8.57 21.64
CA ILE A 316 21.41 -9.79 21.80
C ILE A 316 22.58 -9.56 22.78
N ARG A 317 23.25 -8.41 22.68
CA ARG A 317 24.35 -8.03 23.61
C ARG A 317 23.87 -7.98 25.06
N ASP A 318 22.67 -7.49 25.28
CA ASP A 318 22.05 -7.39 26.60
C ASP A 318 21.51 -8.74 27.10
N ASN A 319 21.27 -9.71 26.19
CA ASN A 319 20.72 -11.03 26.49
C ASN A 319 21.55 -12.15 25.81
N PRO A 320 22.78 -12.41 26.28
CA PRO A 320 23.72 -13.32 25.60
C PRO A 320 23.20 -14.76 25.46
N ALA A 321 22.29 -15.20 26.34
CA ALA A 321 21.65 -16.51 26.26
C ALA A 321 20.80 -16.70 24.98
N ILE A 322 20.39 -15.61 24.31
CA ILE A 322 19.66 -15.66 23.04
C ILE A 322 20.61 -15.97 21.87
N ALA A 323 21.88 -15.57 21.96
CA ALA A 323 22.88 -15.89 20.94
C ALA A 323 23.09 -17.40 20.82
N ASP A 324 22.93 -18.16 21.92
CA ASP A 324 23.08 -19.61 21.93
C ASP A 324 21.97 -20.38 21.19
N LEU A 325 20.90 -19.70 20.74
CA LEU A 325 19.81 -20.32 19.99
C LEU A 325 20.18 -20.69 18.54
N LEU A 326 21.21 -20.06 17.97
CA LEU A 326 21.70 -20.33 16.61
C LEU A 326 23.19 -20.70 16.64
N ALA A 327 23.61 -21.59 15.73
CA ALA A 327 24.96 -22.14 15.72
C ALA A 327 26.04 -21.08 15.42
N GLY A 328 25.75 -20.04 14.65
CA GLY A 328 26.64 -18.90 14.39
C GLY A 328 26.46 -17.71 15.33
N GLY A 329 25.70 -17.87 16.42
CA GLY A 329 25.62 -16.85 17.46
C GLY A 329 24.83 -15.59 17.05
N ALA A 330 25.31 -14.42 17.48
CA ALA A 330 24.63 -13.14 17.26
C ALA A 330 24.54 -12.73 15.78
N ASP A 331 25.58 -13.03 15.00
CA ASP A 331 25.65 -12.64 13.58
C ASP A 331 24.59 -13.37 12.76
N ASP A 332 24.36 -14.66 13.02
CA ASP A 332 23.29 -15.45 12.39
C ASP A 332 21.89 -14.91 12.72
N ILE A 333 21.67 -14.38 13.92
CA ILE A 333 20.37 -13.80 14.28
C ILE A 333 20.10 -12.52 13.49
N VAL A 334 21.11 -11.66 13.38
CA VAL A 334 21.01 -10.43 12.59
C VAL A 334 20.84 -10.77 11.10
N ASP A 335 21.61 -11.72 10.58
CA ASP A 335 21.52 -12.16 9.20
C ASP A 335 20.20 -12.87 8.88
N SER A 336 19.63 -13.60 9.85
CA SER A 336 18.29 -14.17 9.75
C SER A 336 17.23 -13.07 9.68
N TYR A 337 17.35 -12.04 10.52
CA TYR A 337 16.46 -10.87 10.47
C TYR A 337 16.54 -10.16 9.12
N LEU A 338 17.75 -9.85 8.64
CA LEU A 338 17.97 -9.19 7.34
C LEU A 338 17.48 -10.04 6.17
N ALA A 339 17.67 -11.36 6.23
CA ALA A 339 17.13 -12.28 5.22
C ALA A 339 15.59 -12.24 5.21
N LEU A 340 14.96 -12.21 6.39
CA LEU A 340 13.50 -12.17 6.54
C LEU A 340 12.91 -10.86 6.00
N THR A 341 13.47 -9.71 6.40
CA THR A 341 13.00 -8.38 5.98
C THR A 341 13.14 -8.17 4.48
N VAL A 342 14.27 -8.57 3.89
CA VAL A 342 14.46 -8.53 2.44
C VAL A 342 13.50 -9.50 1.73
N GLY A 343 13.28 -10.70 2.28
CA GLY A 343 12.29 -11.66 1.77
C GLY A 343 10.87 -11.08 1.77
N MET A 344 10.48 -10.38 2.83
CA MET A 344 9.20 -9.64 2.90
C MET A 344 9.14 -8.53 1.84
N ALA A 345 10.19 -7.73 1.69
CA ALA A 345 10.27 -6.71 0.65
C ALA A 345 10.16 -7.30 -0.76
N ALA A 346 10.71 -8.50 -0.98
CA ALA A 346 10.63 -9.19 -2.25
C ALA A 346 9.23 -9.71 -2.58
N LEU A 347 8.48 -10.22 -1.59
CA LEU A 347 7.07 -10.56 -1.76
C LEU A 347 6.24 -9.32 -2.15
N ILE A 348 6.51 -8.18 -1.51
CA ILE A 348 5.85 -6.91 -1.85
C ILE A 348 6.24 -6.45 -3.27
N ALA A 349 7.51 -6.60 -3.67
CA ALA A 349 7.98 -6.28 -5.01
C ALA A 349 7.33 -7.17 -6.11
N ALA A 350 6.94 -8.40 -5.78
CA ALA A 350 6.11 -9.22 -6.68
C ALA A 350 4.75 -8.56 -6.98
N GLY A 351 4.16 -7.86 -6.00
CA GLY A 351 2.97 -7.04 -6.17
C GLY A 351 3.16 -5.90 -7.18
N TYR A 352 4.32 -5.23 -7.17
CA TYR A 352 4.68 -4.25 -8.23
C TYR A 352 4.69 -4.94 -9.60
N GLY A 353 5.40 -6.06 -9.73
CA GLY A 353 5.56 -6.77 -10.99
C GLY A 353 4.21 -7.21 -11.58
N VAL A 354 3.33 -7.76 -10.74
CA VAL A 354 1.96 -8.14 -11.11
C VAL A 354 1.14 -6.92 -11.51
N SER A 355 1.17 -5.84 -10.73
CA SER A 355 0.45 -4.60 -11.04
C SER A 355 0.91 -3.95 -12.34
N SER A 356 2.23 -3.97 -12.59
CA SER A 356 2.87 -3.50 -13.81
C SER A 356 2.42 -4.33 -15.02
N MET A 357 2.41 -5.66 -14.89
CA MET A 357 1.97 -6.57 -15.96
C MET A 357 0.46 -6.43 -16.26
N LEU A 358 -0.38 -6.34 -15.24
CA LEU A 358 -1.83 -6.17 -15.38
C LEU A 358 -2.23 -4.84 -16.02
N ARG A 359 -1.34 -3.83 -16.04
CA ARG A 359 -1.58 -2.59 -16.78
C ARG A 359 -1.82 -2.83 -18.26
N MET A 360 -1.19 -3.84 -18.86
CA MET A 360 -1.45 -4.26 -20.24
C MET A 360 -2.92 -4.62 -20.44
N ARG A 361 -3.52 -5.37 -19.49
CA ARG A 361 -4.95 -5.71 -19.53
C ARG A 361 -5.84 -4.48 -19.37
N THR A 362 -5.42 -3.50 -18.56
CA THR A 362 -6.11 -2.22 -18.43
C THR A 362 -6.10 -1.43 -19.74
N GLU A 363 -4.97 -1.38 -20.45
CA GLU A 363 -4.88 -0.72 -21.76
C GLU A 363 -5.79 -1.40 -22.79
N GLU A 364 -5.84 -2.73 -22.79
CA GLU A 364 -6.72 -3.50 -23.67
C GLU A 364 -8.20 -3.26 -23.36
N THR A 365 -8.62 -3.43 -22.11
CA THR A 365 -10.03 -3.26 -21.70
C THR A 365 -10.54 -1.82 -21.75
N SER A 366 -9.63 -0.84 -21.85
CA SER A 366 -9.98 0.56 -22.07
C SER A 366 -10.01 0.97 -23.55
N GLY A 367 -9.80 0.03 -24.49
CA GLY A 367 -9.73 0.32 -25.93
C GLY A 367 -8.46 1.05 -26.37
N ARG A 368 -7.49 1.28 -25.47
CA ARG A 368 -6.24 2.02 -25.79
C ARG A 368 -5.21 1.16 -26.50
N ALA A 369 -5.33 -0.17 -26.42
CA ALA A 369 -4.47 -1.09 -27.15
C ALA A 369 -4.74 -1.09 -28.67
N GLU A 370 -6.00 -0.91 -29.08
CA GLU A 370 -6.42 -1.02 -30.49
C GLU A 370 -5.75 0.02 -31.40
N PRO A 371 -5.70 1.34 -31.06
CA PRO A 371 -4.99 2.32 -31.88
C PRO A 371 -3.49 2.03 -32.03
N VAL A 372 -2.86 1.43 -31.02
CA VAL A 372 -1.44 1.07 -31.07
C VAL A 372 -1.22 -0.14 -31.97
N LEU A 373 -2.07 -1.17 -31.84
CA LEU A 373 -1.97 -2.40 -32.63
C LEU A 373 -2.46 -2.24 -34.07
N ALA A 374 -3.19 -1.17 -34.38
CA ALA A 374 -3.51 -0.75 -35.75
C ALA A 374 -2.32 -0.13 -36.50
N THR A 375 -1.25 0.24 -35.80
CA THR A 375 0.02 0.68 -36.41
C THR A 375 0.89 -0.51 -36.84
N ALA A 376 2.12 -0.25 -37.31
CA ALA A 376 3.11 -1.29 -37.60
C ALA A 376 3.61 -2.06 -36.35
N THR A 377 3.11 -1.75 -35.15
CA THR A 377 3.51 -2.41 -33.90
C THR A 377 2.95 -3.84 -33.82
N ALA A 378 3.83 -4.84 -33.89
CA ALA A 378 3.42 -6.22 -33.70
C ALA A 378 2.91 -6.49 -32.28
N ARG A 379 1.89 -7.37 -32.15
CA ARG A 379 1.33 -7.82 -30.87
C ARG A 379 2.40 -8.32 -29.90
N GLY A 380 3.36 -9.09 -30.41
CA GLY A 380 4.47 -9.61 -29.62
C GLY A 380 5.39 -8.53 -29.07
N THR A 381 5.69 -7.49 -29.87
CA THR A 381 6.49 -6.34 -29.43
C THR A 381 5.77 -5.55 -28.34
N TRP A 382 4.45 -5.39 -28.46
CA TRP A 382 3.66 -4.72 -27.43
C TRP A 382 3.65 -5.49 -26.10
N LEU A 383 3.48 -6.81 -26.14
CA LEU A 383 3.61 -7.66 -24.95
C LEU A 383 5.01 -7.59 -24.34
N ALA A 384 6.06 -7.73 -25.17
CA ALA A 384 7.44 -7.68 -24.73
C ALA A 384 7.79 -6.35 -24.07
N ALA A 385 7.26 -5.22 -24.58
CA ALA A 385 7.43 -3.91 -24.00
C ALA A 385 6.84 -3.76 -22.59
N HIS A 386 5.65 -4.31 -22.36
CA HIS A 386 5.05 -4.30 -21.02
C HIS A 386 5.77 -5.26 -20.07
N LEU A 387 6.11 -6.46 -20.54
CA LEU A 387 6.83 -7.47 -19.77
C LEU A 387 8.23 -6.97 -19.37
N SER A 388 8.98 -6.32 -20.27
CA SER A 388 10.31 -5.81 -19.97
C SER A 388 10.27 -4.75 -18.86
N VAL A 389 9.25 -3.89 -18.85
CA VAL A 389 9.07 -2.88 -17.79
C VAL A 389 8.69 -3.53 -16.46
N ALA A 390 7.91 -4.60 -16.47
CA ALA A 390 7.58 -5.35 -15.27
C ALA A 390 8.82 -6.04 -14.67
N LEU A 391 9.59 -6.76 -15.50
CA LEU A 391 10.79 -7.49 -15.08
C LEU A 391 11.93 -6.56 -14.64
N ALA A 392 12.27 -5.56 -15.46
CA ALA A 392 13.33 -4.61 -15.12
C ALA A 392 12.91 -3.71 -13.96
N GLY A 393 11.65 -3.29 -13.94
CA GLY A 393 11.11 -2.48 -12.85
C GLY A 393 11.11 -3.22 -11.52
N SER A 394 10.77 -4.51 -11.48
CA SER A 394 10.77 -5.27 -10.22
C SER A 394 12.18 -5.44 -9.68
N ALA A 395 13.19 -5.62 -10.55
CA ALA A 395 14.59 -5.63 -10.15
C ALA A 395 15.05 -4.27 -9.58
N VAL A 396 14.62 -3.16 -10.19
CA VAL A 396 14.90 -1.80 -9.67
C VAL A 396 14.23 -1.58 -8.31
N VAL A 397 12.99 -2.04 -8.13
CA VAL A 397 12.26 -1.92 -6.87
C VAL A 397 12.93 -2.74 -5.76
N LEU A 398 13.38 -3.97 -6.07
CA LEU A 398 14.16 -4.80 -5.15
C LEU A 398 15.49 -4.14 -4.78
N ALA A 399 16.23 -3.63 -5.78
CA ALA A 399 17.48 -2.92 -5.54
C ALA A 399 17.27 -1.67 -4.66
N ALA A 400 16.16 -0.95 -4.85
CA ALA A 400 15.79 0.19 -4.01
C ALA A 400 15.50 -0.24 -2.56
N ALA A 401 14.82 -1.38 -2.36
CA ALA A 401 14.59 -1.95 -1.03
C ALA A 401 15.91 -2.27 -0.32
N GLY A 402 16.78 -3.05 -0.97
CA GLY A 402 18.10 -3.40 -0.44
C GLY A 402 19.02 -2.20 -0.24
N LEU A 403 18.92 -1.18 -1.11
CA LEU A 403 19.61 0.11 -0.93
C LEU A 403 19.14 0.82 0.34
N GLY A 404 17.83 0.92 0.54
CA GLY A 404 17.26 1.55 1.73
C GLY A 404 17.70 0.85 3.01
N GLU A 405 17.59 -0.48 3.03
CA GLU A 405 17.96 -1.32 4.17
C GLU A 405 19.45 -1.27 4.46
N GLY A 406 20.28 -1.43 3.42
CA GLY A 406 21.74 -1.30 3.50
C GLY A 406 22.21 0.07 3.96
N LEU A 407 21.57 1.15 3.51
CA LEU A 407 21.91 2.50 3.96
C LEU A 407 21.57 2.69 5.43
N ALA A 408 20.35 2.34 5.85
CA ALA A 408 19.93 2.54 7.23
C ALA A 408 20.74 1.67 8.20
N TYR A 409 20.89 0.38 7.88
CA TYR A 409 21.65 -0.55 8.70
C TYR A 409 23.13 -0.15 8.75
N GLY A 410 23.76 0.07 7.59
CA GLY A 410 25.16 0.48 7.50
C GLY A 410 25.47 1.79 8.22
N LEU A 411 24.54 2.74 8.26
CA LEU A 411 24.69 3.96 9.06
C LEU A 411 24.62 3.68 10.57
N THR A 412 23.77 2.75 11.01
CA THR A 412 23.64 2.41 12.45
C THR A 412 24.86 1.65 12.99
N VAL A 413 25.45 0.76 12.19
CA VAL A 413 26.65 -0.03 12.58
C VAL A 413 27.96 0.57 12.07
N SER A 414 27.92 1.73 11.40
CA SER A 414 29.07 2.41 10.78
C SER A 414 29.85 1.55 9.77
N ASP A 415 29.15 0.69 9.00
CA ASP A 415 29.72 -0.15 7.95
C ASP A 415 29.06 0.12 6.59
N ALA A 416 29.78 0.82 5.71
CA ALA A 416 29.31 1.12 4.35
C ALA A 416 29.20 -0.13 3.45
N GLY A 417 29.85 -1.24 3.81
CA GLY A 417 29.80 -2.51 3.07
C GLY A 417 28.40 -3.14 3.07
N GLN A 418 27.54 -2.76 4.03
CA GLN A 418 26.15 -3.25 4.11
C GLN A 418 25.29 -2.81 2.93
N VAL A 419 25.60 -1.67 2.29
CA VAL A 419 24.85 -1.16 1.12
C VAL A 419 24.93 -2.11 -0.07
N PRO A 420 26.12 -2.40 -0.66
CA PRO A 420 26.21 -3.34 -1.77
C PRO A 420 25.80 -4.77 -1.36
N ARG A 421 26.04 -5.17 -0.10
CA ARG A 421 25.62 -6.48 0.43
C ARG A 421 24.11 -6.65 0.34
N LEU A 422 23.33 -5.74 0.93
CA LEU A 422 21.88 -5.85 0.99
C LEU A 422 21.19 -5.59 -0.35
N ILE A 423 21.80 -4.80 -1.25
CA ILE A 423 21.38 -4.76 -2.65
C ILE A 423 21.54 -6.15 -3.30
N GLY A 424 22.67 -6.83 -3.08
CA GLY A 424 22.91 -8.18 -3.57
C GLY A 424 21.90 -9.20 -3.03
N VAL A 425 21.62 -9.15 -1.72
CA VAL A 425 20.60 -10.00 -1.08
C VAL A 425 19.21 -9.78 -1.69
N ALA A 426 18.82 -8.52 -1.90
CA ALA A 426 17.54 -8.20 -2.52
C ALA A 426 17.47 -8.68 -3.98
N LEU A 427 18.57 -8.56 -4.73
CA LEU A 427 18.65 -9.02 -6.11
C LEU A 427 18.64 -10.55 -6.25
N ALA A 428 19.04 -11.30 -5.23
CA ALA A 428 18.92 -12.76 -5.22
C ALA A 428 17.46 -13.24 -5.37
N HIS A 429 16.49 -12.41 -4.99
CA HIS A 429 15.05 -12.70 -5.11
C HIS A 429 14.46 -12.41 -6.50
N VAL A 430 15.23 -11.81 -7.42
CA VAL A 430 14.76 -11.42 -8.76
C VAL A 430 14.14 -12.60 -9.54
N PRO A 431 14.76 -13.81 -9.60
CA PRO A 431 14.19 -14.93 -10.34
C PRO A 431 12.81 -15.35 -9.81
N ALA A 432 12.63 -15.38 -8.48
CA ALA A 432 11.35 -15.74 -7.87
C ALA A 432 10.26 -14.75 -8.23
N VAL A 433 10.57 -13.45 -8.16
CA VAL A 433 9.64 -12.38 -8.55
C VAL A 433 9.31 -12.45 -10.06
N TRP A 434 10.31 -12.70 -10.90
CA TRP A 434 10.12 -12.84 -12.35
C TRP A 434 9.22 -14.03 -12.71
N LEU A 435 9.27 -15.14 -11.98
CA LEU A 435 8.36 -16.26 -12.20
C LEU A 435 6.90 -15.85 -11.97
N ILE A 436 6.61 -15.09 -10.91
CA ILE A 436 5.25 -14.60 -10.62
C ILE A 436 4.78 -13.64 -11.73
N ILE A 437 5.65 -12.74 -12.19
CA ILE A 437 5.35 -11.85 -13.31
C ILE A 437 5.09 -12.66 -14.59
N ALA A 438 5.87 -13.71 -14.85
CA ALA A 438 5.69 -14.59 -15.99
C ALA A 438 4.36 -15.33 -15.93
N VAL A 439 3.90 -15.77 -14.74
CA VAL A 439 2.55 -16.37 -14.55
C VAL A 439 1.44 -15.36 -14.88
N ALA A 440 1.60 -14.09 -14.49
CA ALA A 440 0.68 -13.03 -14.91
C ALA A 440 0.71 -12.85 -16.45
N GLY A 441 1.88 -12.88 -17.07
CA GLY A 441 2.03 -12.84 -18.54
C GLY A 441 1.41 -14.04 -19.25
N LEU A 442 1.55 -15.25 -18.69
CA LEU A 442 0.96 -16.48 -19.19
C LEU A 442 -0.56 -16.39 -19.20
N THR A 443 -1.14 -15.97 -18.08
CA THR A 443 -2.60 -15.83 -17.96
C THR A 443 -3.14 -14.69 -18.80
N ILE A 444 -2.38 -13.60 -18.98
CA ILE A 444 -2.70 -12.58 -19.98
C ILE A 444 -2.61 -13.15 -21.40
N GLY A 445 -1.78 -14.14 -21.70
CA GLY A 445 -1.74 -14.76 -23.02
C GLY A 445 -2.97 -15.63 -23.31
N TRP A 446 -3.36 -16.47 -22.35
CA TRP A 446 -4.32 -17.56 -22.56
C TRP A 446 -5.71 -17.34 -21.94
N ALA A 447 -5.80 -16.63 -20.81
CA ALA A 447 -7.02 -16.48 -20.02
C ALA A 447 -7.16 -15.05 -19.45
N PRO A 448 -7.33 -14.02 -20.31
CA PRO A 448 -7.32 -12.60 -19.91
C PRO A 448 -8.33 -12.21 -18.83
N ARG A 449 -9.45 -12.94 -18.75
CA ARG A 449 -10.49 -12.68 -17.75
C ARG A 449 -10.06 -13.08 -16.34
N LEU A 450 -9.16 -14.06 -16.23
CA LEU A 450 -8.68 -14.60 -14.96
C LEU A 450 -7.32 -14.03 -14.56
N CYS A 451 -6.64 -13.27 -15.42
CA CYS A 451 -5.25 -12.86 -15.18
C CYS A 451 -5.06 -12.09 -13.86
N ALA A 452 -5.99 -11.20 -13.51
CA ALA A 452 -5.93 -10.46 -12.25
C ALA A 452 -6.06 -11.40 -11.04
N VAL A 453 -7.01 -12.34 -11.09
CA VAL A 453 -7.25 -13.30 -10.00
C VAL A 453 -6.04 -14.20 -9.84
N VAL A 454 -5.57 -14.84 -10.92
CA VAL A 454 -4.46 -15.79 -10.84
C VAL A 454 -3.17 -15.11 -10.40
N ALA A 455 -2.87 -13.91 -10.92
CA ALA A 455 -1.65 -13.21 -10.56
C ALA A 455 -1.62 -12.80 -9.08
N TRP A 456 -2.74 -12.29 -8.53
CA TRP A 456 -2.81 -11.93 -7.11
C TRP A 456 -2.90 -13.14 -6.19
N VAL A 457 -3.57 -14.23 -6.62
CA VAL A 457 -3.55 -15.51 -5.88
C VAL A 457 -2.13 -16.08 -5.82
N ALA A 458 -1.33 -15.97 -6.88
CA ALA A 458 0.07 -16.41 -6.85
C ALA A 458 0.91 -15.61 -5.83
N VAL A 459 0.74 -14.29 -5.76
CA VAL A 459 1.38 -13.45 -4.73
C VAL A 459 0.92 -13.85 -3.33
N ALA A 460 -0.39 -13.96 -3.12
CA ALA A 460 -0.98 -14.32 -1.83
C ALA A 460 -0.52 -15.72 -1.38
N TYR A 461 -0.46 -16.68 -2.30
CA TYR A 461 0.06 -18.01 -2.05
C TYR A 461 1.52 -17.96 -1.57
N CYS A 462 2.38 -17.23 -2.29
CA CYS A 462 3.79 -17.12 -1.91
C CYS A 462 3.96 -16.44 -0.53
N ALA A 463 3.16 -15.41 -0.24
CA ALA A 463 3.17 -14.74 1.04
C ALA A 463 2.69 -15.66 2.18
N VAL A 464 1.61 -16.42 1.96
CA VAL A 464 1.10 -17.36 2.95
C VAL A 464 2.12 -18.45 3.24
N VAL A 465 2.71 -19.04 2.19
CA VAL A 465 3.74 -20.06 2.36
C VAL A 465 4.97 -19.49 3.08
N ALA A 466 5.45 -18.31 2.69
CA ALA A 466 6.66 -17.73 3.30
C ALA A 466 6.48 -17.37 4.78
N LEU A 467 5.27 -16.98 5.21
CA LEU A 467 5.02 -16.48 6.57
C LEU A 467 4.39 -17.52 7.49
N PHE A 468 3.60 -18.44 6.95
CA PHE A 468 2.71 -19.30 7.74
C PHE A 468 2.82 -20.78 7.42
N ALA A 469 3.73 -21.21 6.53
CA ALA A 469 3.83 -22.62 6.16
C ALA A 469 4.01 -23.55 7.37
N ASP A 470 4.91 -23.21 8.28
CA ASP A 470 5.17 -24.00 9.48
C ASP A 470 4.04 -23.86 10.50
N GLN A 471 3.47 -22.67 10.65
CA GLN A 471 2.37 -22.41 11.58
C GLN A 471 1.08 -23.16 11.21
N PHE A 472 0.86 -23.38 9.92
CA PHE A 472 -0.29 -24.13 9.39
C PHE A 472 0.01 -25.61 9.12
N ASP A 473 1.21 -26.09 9.43
CA ASP A 473 1.68 -27.45 9.13
C ASP A 473 1.41 -27.84 7.66
N LEU A 474 1.74 -26.92 6.73
CA LEU A 474 1.44 -27.13 5.31
C LEU A 474 2.28 -28.28 4.75
N PRO A 475 1.69 -29.16 3.91
CA PRO A 475 2.41 -30.28 3.35
C PRO A 475 3.59 -29.81 2.48
N GLY A 476 4.71 -30.53 2.51
CA GLY A 476 5.95 -30.10 1.86
C GLY A 476 5.89 -29.92 0.34
N TRP A 477 4.87 -30.45 -0.35
CA TRP A 477 4.64 -30.13 -1.77
C TRP A 477 4.11 -28.70 -1.96
N ALA A 478 3.31 -28.18 -1.03
CA ALA A 478 2.79 -26.82 -1.07
C ALA A 478 3.96 -25.84 -0.83
N GLN A 479 4.78 -26.08 0.18
CA GLN A 479 5.95 -25.25 0.44
C GLN A 479 6.89 -25.17 -0.78
N ARG A 480 7.24 -26.33 -1.35
CA ARG A 480 8.11 -26.44 -2.54
C ARG A 480 7.50 -25.90 -3.84
N ALA A 481 6.20 -25.64 -3.91
CA ALA A 481 5.60 -25.01 -5.09
C ALA A 481 5.87 -23.49 -5.12
N SER A 482 6.22 -22.87 -3.99
CA SER A 482 6.60 -21.47 -3.95
C SER A 482 8.03 -21.28 -4.51
N PRO A 483 8.26 -20.35 -5.45
CA PRO A 483 9.62 -20.04 -5.90
C PRO A 483 10.49 -19.45 -4.79
N PHE A 484 9.88 -18.81 -3.78
CA PHE A 484 10.59 -18.27 -2.62
C PHE A 484 11.18 -19.38 -1.74
N ALA A 485 10.57 -20.57 -1.71
CA ALA A 485 11.11 -21.70 -0.96
C ALA A 485 12.43 -22.26 -1.55
N HIS A 486 12.73 -21.94 -2.81
CA HIS A 486 13.98 -22.32 -3.48
C HIS A 486 14.97 -21.15 -3.59
N THR A 487 14.61 -19.98 -3.06
CA THR A 487 15.51 -18.83 -3.03
C THR A 487 16.46 -18.98 -1.84
N PRO A 488 17.79 -18.91 -2.02
CA PRO A 488 18.73 -19.01 -0.91
C PRO A 488 18.45 -17.91 0.14
N ARG A 489 18.51 -18.26 1.42
CA ARG A 489 18.26 -17.32 2.53
C ARG A 489 19.51 -16.47 2.82
N VAL A 490 20.08 -15.83 1.81
CA VAL A 490 21.22 -14.92 2.00
C VAL A 490 20.73 -13.72 2.83
N PRO A 491 21.51 -13.17 3.79
CA PRO A 491 22.88 -13.55 4.15
C PRO A 491 23.03 -14.70 5.14
N LEU A 492 21.94 -15.27 5.67
CA LEU A 492 21.99 -16.39 6.61
C LEU A 492 22.63 -17.66 6.03
N ASP A 493 22.30 -18.01 4.78
CA ASP A 493 22.89 -19.15 4.06
C ASP A 493 23.83 -18.65 2.94
N ASP A 494 24.82 -19.48 2.57
CA ASP A 494 25.70 -19.23 1.41
C ASP A 494 24.90 -19.09 0.10
N LEU A 495 25.39 -18.24 -0.79
CA LEU A 495 24.76 -18.04 -2.10
C LEU A 495 24.95 -19.26 -3.00
N VAL A 496 23.90 -20.07 -3.14
CA VAL A 496 23.85 -21.15 -4.13
C VAL A 496 23.20 -20.66 -5.43
N VAL A 497 23.96 -20.64 -6.51
CA VAL A 497 23.53 -20.08 -7.81
C VAL A 497 22.56 -21.01 -8.57
N LEU A 498 22.66 -22.32 -8.35
CA LEU A 498 21.90 -23.30 -9.12
C LEU A 498 20.37 -23.14 -8.98
N PRO A 499 19.79 -23.03 -7.77
CA PRO A 499 18.36 -22.77 -7.60
C PRO A 499 17.89 -21.50 -8.33
N LEU A 500 18.67 -20.41 -8.25
CA LEU A 500 18.35 -19.14 -8.90
C LEU A 500 18.27 -19.28 -10.43
N LEU A 501 19.22 -19.99 -11.03
CA LEU A 501 19.21 -20.28 -12.47
C LEU A 501 18.02 -21.16 -12.87
N THR A 502 17.67 -22.16 -12.05
CA THR A 502 16.51 -23.02 -12.34
C THR A 502 15.21 -22.22 -12.31
N ILE A 503 15.00 -21.36 -11.32
CA ILE A 503 13.81 -20.50 -11.24
C ILE A 503 13.77 -19.54 -12.44
N ALA A 504 14.90 -18.93 -12.80
CA ALA A 504 14.99 -18.02 -13.94
C ALA A 504 14.66 -18.72 -15.27
N LEU A 505 15.14 -19.96 -15.46
CA LEU A 505 14.83 -20.76 -16.64
C LEU A 505 13.34 -21.10 -16.72
N VAL A 506 12.73 -21.48 -15.60
CA VAL A 506 11.28 -21.73 -15.51
C VAL A 506 10.50 -20.45 -15.82
N ALA A 507 10.90 -19.31 -15.26
CA ALA A 507 10.28 -18.02 -15.54
C ALA A 507 10.36 -17.67 -17.05
N ALA A 508 11.50 -17.90 -17.69
CA ALA A 508 11.67 -17.70 -19.12
C ALA A 508 10.75 -18.62 -19.95
N ALA A 509 10.67 -19.92 -19.60
CA ALA A 509 9.77 -20.86 -20.27
C ALA A 509 8.30 -20.45 -20.15
N VAL A 510 7.86 -20.06 -18.95
CA VAL A 510 6.49 -19.57 -18.70
C VAL A 510 6.21 -18.29 -19.49
N ALA A 511 7.17 -17.36 -19.56
CA ALA A 511 7.02 -16.13 -20.34
C ALA A 511 6.89 -16.42 -21.86
N VAL A 512 7.67 -17.38 -22.38
CA VAL A 512 7.57 -17.83 -23.79
C VAL A 512 6.21 -18.46 -24.07
N LEU A 513 5.68 -19.28 -23.16
CA LEU A 513 4.33 -19.86 -23.29
C LEU A 513 3.25 -18.77 -23.26
N GLY A 514 3.41 -17.74 -22.43
CA GLY A 514 2.52 -16.57 -22.41
C GLY A 514 2.55 -15.80 -23.72
N TYR A 515 3.75 -15.58 -24.26
CA TYR A 515 3.94 -14.96 -25.58
C TYR A 515 3.27 -15.75 -26.70
N ALA A 516 3.42 -17.07 -26.71
CA ALA A 516 2.78 -17.95 -27.69
C ALA A 516 1.25 -17.87 -27.61
N GLY A 517 0.67 -17.83 -26.41
CA GLY A 517 -0.76 -17.65 -26.20
C GLY A 517 -1.25 -16.30 -26.73
N PHE A 518 -0.56 -15.22 -26.37
CA PHE A 518 -0.94 -13.87 -26.78
C PHE A 518 -0.90 -13.67 -28.31
N ARG A 519 0.02 -14.35 -29.01
CA ARG A 519 0.08 -14.31 -30.47
C ARG A 519 -1.10 -14.99 -31.17
N ARG A 520 -1.70 -16.00 -30.54
CA ARG A 520 -2.80 -16.79 -31.12
C ARG A 520 -4.18 -16.21 -30.82
N ARG A 521 -4.30 -15.47 -29.72
CA ARG A 521 -5.56 -14.90 -29.26
C ARG A 521 -5.88 -13.57 -29.97
N ASP A 522 -7.17 -13.29 -30.11
CA ASP A 522 -7.70 -11.98 -30.49
C ASP A 522 -7.52 -10.91 -29.41
N VAL A 523 -7.23 -9.68 -29.86
CA VAL A 523 -6.98 -8.52 -29.01
C VAL A 523 -8.00 -7.45 -29.35
N GLY A 524 -8.67 -6.92 -28.34
CA GLY A 524 -9.85 -6.07 -28.50
C GLY A 524 -11.02 -6.59 -27.66
N TYR A 525 -12.09 -5.81 -27.53
CA TYR A 525 -13.22 -6.16 -26.67
C TYR A 525 -14.10 -7.26 -27.23
#